data_AF-A0A842LXS3-F1
#
_entry.id   AF-A0A842LXS3-F1
#
_cell.length_a   1.000
_cell.length_b   1.000
_cell.length_c   1.000
_cell.angle_alpha   90.00
_cell.angle_beta   90.00
_cell.angle_gamma   90.00
#
_symmetry.space_group_name_H-M   'P 1'
#
loop_
_entity.id
_entity.type
_entity.pdbx_description
1 polymer ?
#
loop_
_entity_poly.entity_id
_entity_poly.type
_entity_poly.pdbx_seq_one_letter_code
_entity_poly.pdbx_strand_id
1 'polypeptide(L)'
;MNCPKCATEGWKVQLLTVGAHVREELWGKVRGDFYFCPSPECDVVYFGSEVFGIADLKTRVGWKVKDEPKPVCYCNRVTEKALREAADKFGREKALEVTGAGKGKWCVVTNPSGRCCHRQLEKLGFPVKADKEVKKRVELKLQGLTCMGCVSAVKAALEEAGARVIEVGLERAVVEVDEGAELESLVRAVKDAGYSAK
;
A
#
# COMPACT_ATOMS: atom_id res chain seq x y z
N MET A 1 10.74 7.13 6.20
CA MET A 1 11.23 7.75 7.46
C MET A 1 11.48 6.63 8.45
N ASN A 2 12.54 6.70 9.24
CA ASN A 2 12.91 5.66 10.19
C ASN A 2 12.32 5.93 11.57
N CYS A 3 11.83 4.89 12.23
CA CYS A 3 11.30 4.99 13.59
C CYS A 3 12.39 5.50 14.54
N PRO A 4 12.13 6.55 15.34
CA PRO A 4 13.14 7.15 16.22
C PRO A 4 13.60 6.20 17.33
N LYS A 5 12.82 5.16 17.66
CA LYS A 5 13.17 4.18 18.70
C LYS A 5 13.96 2.99 18.18
N CYS A 6 13.54 2.38 17.07
CA CYS A 6 14.11 1.11 16.59
C CYS A 6 14.78 1.19 15.23
N ALA A 7 14.89 2.39 14.64
CA ALA A 7 15.44 2.66 13.31
C ALA A 7 14.77 1.93 12.13
N THR A 8 13.77 1.08 12.36
CA THR A 8 13.03 0.41 11.30
C THR A 8 12.33 1.43 10.41
N GLU A 9 12.44 1.26 9.10
CA GLU A 9 11.71 2.08 8.14
C GLU A 9 10.19 1.90 8.34
N GLY A 10 9.50 3.02 8.55
CA GLY A 10 8.05 3.08 8.59
C GLY A 10 7.47 3.75 7.34
N TRP A 11 6.19 3.49 7.09
CA TRP A 11 5.47 4.08 5.97
C TRP A 11 4.49 5.15 6.44
N LYS A 12 4.25 6.15 5.59
CA LYS A 12 3.32 7.24 5.87
C LYS A 12 1.90 6.72 6.06
N VAL A 13 1.18 7.28 7.03
CA VAL A 13 -0.24 7.01 7.31
C VAL A 13 -1.05 8.30 7.29
N GLN A 14 -2.35 8.20 6.99
CA GLN A 14 -3.24 9.37 7.00
C GLN A 14 -3.60 9.77 8.43
N LEU A 15 -3.84 11.06 8.67
CA LEU A 15 -4.35 11.54 9.96
C LEU A 15 -5.66 10.85 10.36
N LEU A 16 -6.51 10.52 9.37
CA LEU A 16 -7.71 9.71 9.57
C LEU A 16 -7.39 8.36 10.24
N THR A 17 -6.36 7.66 9.76
CA THR A 17 -5.90 6.39 10.35
C THR A 17 -5.43 6.60 11.78
N VAL A 18 -4.59 7.61 12.03
CA VAL A 18 -4.05 7.89 13.36
C VAL A 18 -5.20 8.19 14.34
N GLY A 19 -6.12 9.08 13.99
CA GLY A 19 -7.28 9.44 14.82
C GLY A 19 -8.25 8.29 15.08
N ALA A 20 -8.41 7.37 14.12
CA ALA A 20 -9.23 6.17 14.30
C ALA A 20 -8.68 5.21 15.38
N HIS A 21 -7.38 5.25 15.65
CA HIS A 21 -6.71 4.26 16.51
C HIS A 21 -6.10 4.83 17.80
N VAL A 22 -5.68 6.09 17.79
CA VAL A 22 -5.21 6.79 18.98
C VAL A 22 -6.39 7.09 19.90
N ARG A 23 -6.14 7.03 21.21
CA ARG A 23 -7.11 7.42 22.25
C ARG A 23 -7.59 8.85 22.04
N GLU A 24 -8.89 9.07 22.24
CA GLU A 24 -9.57 10.33 21.97
C GLU A 24 -8.96 11.51 22.75
N GLU A 25 -8.51 11.27 23.98
CA GLU A 25 -7.86 12.29 24.81
C GLU A 25 -6.54 12.83 24.20
N LEU A 26 -5.94 12.09 23.27
CA LEU A 26 -4.71 12.48 22.57
C LEU A 26 -4.97 13.12 21.20
N TRP A 27 -6.23 13.28 20.75
CA TRP A 27 -6.55 13.82 19.43
C TRP A 27 -6.00 15.24 19.17
N GLY A 28 -5.84 16.06 20.21
CA GLY A 28 -5.20 17.39 20.08
C GLY A 28 -3.74 17.34 19.58
N LYS A 29 -3.10 16.17 19.67
CA LYS A 29 -1.74 15.92 19.18
C LYS A 29 -1.70 15.29 17.77
N VAL A 30 -2.84 14.89 17.21
CA VAL A 30 -2.93 14.22 15.90
C VAL A 30 -2.92 15.28 14.79
N ARG A 31 -1.75 15.86 14.53
CA ARG A 31 -1.51 16.89 13.51
C ARG A 31 -0.18 16.68 12.81
N GLY A 32 -0.08 17.11 11.55
CA GLY A 32 1.13 16.96 10.73
C GLY A 32 1.28 15.57 10.10
N ASP A 33 2.52 15.16 9.85
CA ASP A 33 2.83 13.87 9.23
C ASP A 33 3.11 12.79 10.26
N PHE A 34 2.60 11.58 9.99
CA PHE A 34 2.83 10.37 10.77
C PHE A 34 3.20 9.18 9.89
N TYR A 35 3.95 8.27 10.48
CA TYR A 35 4.42 7.02 9.90
C TYR A 35 4.13 5.86 10.85
N PHE A 36 3.79 4.69 10.33
CA PHE A 36 3.58 3.48 11.11
C PHE A 36 4.90 2.70 11.25
N CYS A 37 5.24 2.26 12.46
CA CYS A 37 6.41 1.41 12.72
C CYS A 37 6.03 -0.09 12.63
N PRO A 38 6.59 -0.86 11.68
CA PRO A 38 6.23 -2.28 11.50
C PRO A 38 7.04 -3.27 12.34
N SER A 39 7.96 -2.80 13.17
CA SER A 39 8.80 -3.69 13.98
C SER A 39 7.99 -4.33 15.12
N PRO A 40 7.90 -5.67 15.22
CA PRO A 40 7.10 -6.32 16.26
C PRO A 40 7.70 -6.15 17.67
N GLU A 41 9.02 -5.95 17.77
CA GLU A 41 9.71 -5.76 19.04
C GLU A 41 9.77 -4.29 19.50
N CYS A 42 9.14 -3.37 18.76
CA CYS A 42 9.10 -1.95 19.08
C CYS A 42 7.69 -1.53 19.51
N ASP A 43 7.59 -0.92 20.69
CA ASP A 43 6.32 -0.41 21.23
C ASP A 43 5.80 0.86 20.54
N VAL A 44 6.63 1.55 19.75
CA VAL A 44 6.17 2.66 18.90
C VAL A 44 5.23 2.12 17.83
N VAL A 45 4.06 2.75 17.70
CA VAL A 45 3.10 2.46 16.63
C VAL A 45 3.16 3.57 15.58
N TYR A 46 2.97 4.82 15.98
CA TYR A 46 3.06 5.98 15.09
C TYR A 46 4.21 6.89 15.48
N PHE A 47 4.90 7.46 14.50
CA PHE A 47 5.98 8.44 14.73
C PHE A 47 5.99 9.51 13.63
N GLY A 48 6.61 10.65 13.89
CA GLY A 48 6.68 11.78 12.95
C GLY A 48 6.58 13.07 13.73
N SER A 49 5.46 13.77 13.55
CA SER A 49 5.16 15.02 14.28
C SER A 49 5.03 14.81 15.79
N GLU A 50 4.56 13.63 16.18
CA GLU A 50 4.51 13.12 17.56
C GLU A 50 4.83 11.63 17.54
N VAL A 51 5.07 11.02 18.71
CA VAL A 51 5.28 9.58 18.86
C VAL A 51 4.18 9.00 19.72
N PHE A 52 3.47 8.00 19.19
CA PHE A 52 2.44 7.24 19.89
C PHE A 52 2.86 5.77 19.99
N GLY A 53 2.95 5.27 21.21
CA GLY A 53 3.20 3.86 21.52
C GLY A 53 1.92 3.04 21.67
N ILE A 54 2.06 1.74 21.92
CA ILE A 54 0.93 0.82 22.13
C ILE A 54 -0.05 1.35 23.19
N ALA A 55 0.46 1.95 24.28
CA ALA A 55 -0.37 2.44 25.39
C ALA A 55 -1.29 3.63 24.99
N ASP A 56 -0.89 4.40 23.97
CA ASP A 56 -1.60 5.58 23.48
C ASP A 56 -2.76 5.22 22.53
N LEU A 57 -2.87 3.96 22.13
CA LEU A 57 -3.90 3.49 21.22
C LEU A 57 -5.08 2.85 21.97
N LYS A 58 -6.29 3.11 21.46
CA LYS A 58 -7.50 2.34 21.83
C LYS A 58 -7.62 1.04 21.03
N THR A 59 -6.87 0.93 19.93
CA THR A 59 -6.84 -0.27 19.08
C THR A 59 -5.67 -1.17 19.45
N ARG A 60 -5.94 -2.45 19.68
CA ARG A 60 -4.91 -3.48 19.86
C ARG A 60 -4.23 -3.78 18.53
N VAL A 61 -2.92 -3.51 18.45
CA VAL A 61 -2.14 -3.68 17.21
C VAL A 61 -1.54 -5.09 17.15
N GLY A 62 -2.10 -5.97 16.32
CA GLY A 62 -1.66 -7.36 16.20
C GLY A 62 -0.16 -7.56 15.92
N TRP A 63 0.46 -6.65 15.17
CA TRP A 63 1.92 -6.65 14.94
C TRP A 63 2.76 -6.54 16.20
N LYS A 64 2.18 -6.00 17.28
CA LYS A 64 2.89 -5.51 18.46
C LYS A 64 2.62 -6.34 19.72
N VAL A 65 1.73 -7.33 19.62
CA VAL A 65 1.27 -8.11 20.78
C VAL A 65 1.70 -9.57 20.66
N LYS A 66 2.09 -10.17 21.79
CA LYS A 66 2.56 -11.56 21.86
C LYS A 66 1.45 -12.51 22.36
N ASP A 67 0.49 -11.99 23.11
CA ASP A 67 -0.68 -12.67 23.66
C ASP A 67 -1.94 -12.49 22.78
N GLU A 68 -2.90 -13.41 22.91
CA GLU A 68 -4.18 -13.33 22.21
C GLU A 68 -5.12 -12.27 22.82
N PRO A 69 -6.00 -11.64 22.02
CA PRO A 69 -6.14 -11.83 20.57
C PRO A 69 -5.02 -11.13 19.79
N LYS A 70 -4.55 -11.74 18.69
CA LYS A 70 -3.65 -11.10 17.71
C LYS A 70 -4.40 -10.71 16.43
N PRO A 71 -4.94 -9.47 16.30
CA PRO A 71 -5.68 -9.08 15.10
C PRO A 71 -4.81 -9.08 13.84
N VAL A 72 -5.36 -9.59 12.74
CA VAL A 72 -4.71 -9.57 11.42
C VAL A 72 -5.54 -8.78 10.43
N CYS A 73 -6.81 -9.17 10.20
CA CYS A 73 -7.72 -8.43 9.33
C CYS A 73 -8.76 -7.68 10.17
N TYR A 74 -8.55 -6.37 10.34
CA TYR A 74 -9.42 -5.54 11.17
C TYR A 74 -10.81 -5.33 10.57
N CYS A 75 -10.92 -5.18 9.24
CA CYS A 75 -12.20 -5.08 8.55
C CYS A 75 -13.14 -6.24 8.87
N ASN A 76 -12.60 -7.47 8.88
CA ASN A 76 -13.37 -8.69 9.02
C ASN A 76 -13.16 -9.38 10.38
N ARG A 77 -12.50 -8.68 11.33
CA ARG A 77 -12.24 -9.15 12.70
C ARG A 77 -11.56 -10.52 12.78
N VAL A 78 -10.59 -10.77 11.90
CA VAL A 78 -9.85 -12.03 11.84
C VAL A 78 -8.57 -11.93 12.66
N THR A 79 -8.33 -12.92 13.54
CA THR A 79 -7.11 -13.05 14.34
C THR A 79 -6.12 -14.04 13.73
N GLU A 80 -4.87 -14.01 14.18
CA GLU A 80 -3.85 -14.98 13.81
C GLU A 80 -4.28 -16.41 14.19
N LYS A 81 -4.85 -16.59 15.39
CA LYS A 81 -5.40 -17.87 15.82
C LYS A 81 -6.47 -18.40 14.85
N ALA A 82 -7.45 -17.57 14.46
CA ALA A 82 -8.51 -17.98 13.54
C ALA A 82 -7.96 -18.37 12.15
N LEU A 83 -6.94 -17.68 11.67
CA LEU A 83 -6.25 -18.01 10.42
C LEU A 83 -5.52 -19.35 10.50
N ARG A 84 -4.81 -19.60 11.60
CA ARG A 84 -4.09 -20.88 11.82
C ARG A 84 -5.07 -22.05 11.93
N GLU A 85 -6.11 -21.91 12.74
CA GLU A 85 -7.16 -22.94 12.88
C GLU A 85 -7.87 -23.24 11.56
N ALA A 86 -8.12 -22.22 10.72
CA ALA A 86 -8.67 -22.42 9.38
C ALA A 86 -7.67 -23.08 8.43
N ALA A 87 -6.38 -22.74 8.52
CA ALA A 87 -5.33 -23.36 7.72
C ALA A 87 -5.13 -24.83 8.06
N ASP A 88 -5.19 -25.19 9.34
CA ASP A 88 -5.05 -26.57 9.80
C ASP A 88 -6.20 -27.45 9.27
N LYS A 89 -7.39 -26.87 9.08
CA LYS A 89 -8.58 -27.59 8.58
C LYS A 89 -8.69 -27.62 7.05
N PHE A 90 -8.36 -26.52 6.38
CA PHE A 90 -8.69 -26.33 4.96
C PHE A 90 -7.49 -26.02 4.07
N GLY A 91 -6.28 -25.91 4.65
CA GLY A 91 -5.10 -25.39 3.98
C GLY A 91 -5.08 -23.86 3.92
N ARG A 92 -3.87 -23.29 3.79
CA ARG A 92 -3.65 -21.83 3.88
C ARG A 92 -4.38 -21.02 2.80
N GLU A 93 -4.50 -21.57 1.59
CA GLU A 93 -5.22 -20.90 0.50
C GLU A 93 -6.71 -20.73 0.82
N LYS A 94 -7.37 -21.81 1.26
CA LYS A 94 -8.79 -21.79 1.61
C LYS A 94 -9.06 -21.06 2.93
N ALA A 95 -8.10 -21.00 3.84
CA ALA A 95 -8.22 -20.27 5.10
C ALA A 95 -8.56 -18.78 4.91
N LEU A 96 -7.95 -18.12 3.91
CA LEU A 96 -8.29 -16.74 3.58
C LEU A 96 -9.72 -16.59 3.06
N GLU A 97 -10.18 -17.56 2.28
CA GLU A 97 -11.54 -17.53 1.74
C GLU A 97 -12.59 -17.66 2.83
N VAL A 98 -12.40 -18.62 3.74
CA VAL A 98 -13.33 -18.96 4.83
C VAL A 98 -13.33 -17.89 5.92
N THR A 99 -12.16 -17.39 6.32
CA THR A 99 -12.07 -16.31 7.33
C THR A 99 -12.48 -14.95 6.76
N GLY A 100 -12.44 -14.80 5.43
CA GLY A 100 -12.65 -13.53 4.76
C GLY A 100 -11.50 -12.53 4.92
N ALA A 101 -10.36 -12.92 5.50
CA ALA A 101 -9.20 -12.02 5.63
C ALA A 101 -8.78 -11.47 4.26
N GLY A 102 -8.52 -10.15 4.19
CA GLY A 102 -8.15 -9.46 2.95
C GLY A 102 -9.35 -8.99 2.07
N LYS A 103 -10.59 -9.42 2.36
CA LYS A 103 -11.76 -9.04 1.52
C LYS A 103 -12.40 -7.69 1.86
N GLY A 104 -11.95 -7.03 2.94
CA GLY A 104 -12.49 -5.73 3.38
C GLY A 104 -11.96 -4.54 2.56
N LYS A 105 -12.67 -3.41 2.60
CA LYS A 105 -12.32 -2.18 1.83
C LYS A 105 -12.03 -0.94 2.69
N TRP A 106 -12.26 -1.00 4.00
CA TRP A 106 -12.12 0.13 4.92
C TRP A 106 -10.77 0.15 5.65
N CYS A 107 -9.73 -0.46 5.07
CA CYS A 107 -8.44 -0.69 5.72
C CYS A 107 -7.75 0.60 6.19
N VAL A 108 -7.96 1.71 5.49
CA VAL A 108 -7.41 3.03 5.88
C VAL A 108 -7.95 3.52 7.22
N VAL A 109 -9.14 3.06 7.63
CA VAL A 109 -9.79 3.43 8.90
C VAL A 109 -9.69 2.33 9.94
N THR A 110 -9.82 1.06 9.53
CA THR A 110 -9.94 -0.05 10.49
C THR A 110 -8.59 -0.67 10.86
N ASN A 111 -7.58 -0.56 9.99
CA ASN A 111 -6.27 -1.15 10.24
C ASN A 111 -5.30 -0.07 10.72
N PRO A 112 -4.63 -0.22 11.88
CA PRO A 112 -3.65 0.75 12.38
C PRO A 112 -2.45 0.95 11.46
N SER A 113 -2.19 0.04 10.53
CA SER A 113 -1.20 0.29 9.48
C SER A 113 -1.65 1.31 8.42
N GLY A 114 -2.93 1.65 8.35
CA GLY A 114 -3.55 2.41 7.26
C GLY A 114 -3.56 1.67 5.92
N ARG A 115 -3.17 0.40 5.89
CA ARG A 115 -3.01 -0.44 4.68
C ARG A 115 -3.80 -1.74 4.79
N CYS A 116 -3.96 -2.42 3.66
CA CYS A 116 -4.54 -3.77 3.65
C CYS A 116 -3.73 -4.73 4.54
N CYS A 117 -4.40 -5.72 5.14
CA CYS A 117 -3.74 -6.73 5.98
C CYS A 117 -2.87 -7.73 5.20
N HIS A 118 -2.81 -7.63 3.87
CA HIS A 118 -2.05 -8.53 3.01
C HIS A 118 -0.58 -8.68 3.42
N ARG A 119 0.10 -7.58 3.75
CA ARG A 119 1.49 -7.64 4.25
C ARG A 119 1.64 -8.49 5.52
N GLN A 120 0.65 -8.45 6.41
CA GLN A 120 0.68 -9.27 7.63
C GLN A 120 0.36 -10.74 7.31
N LEU A 121 -0.58 -10.99 6.40
CA LEU A 121 -0.91 -12.32 5.91
C LEU A 121 0.28 -13.00 5.23
N GLU A 122 0.99 -12.28 4.36
CA GLU A 122 2.23 -12.75 3.70
C GLU A 122 3.29 -13.14 4.73
N LYS A 123 3.55 -12.28 5.73
CA LYS A 123 4.50 -12.57 6.81
C LYS A 123 4.11 -13.79 7.65
N LEU A 124 2.82 -14.08 7.76
CA LEU A 124 2.29 -15.26 8.43
C LEU A 124 2.26 -16.51 7.51
N GLY A 125 2.71 -16.39 6.26
CA GLY A 125 2.79 -17.46 5.29
C GLY A 125 1.47 -17.77 4.57
N PHE A 126 0.49 -16.88 4.61
CA PHE A 126 -0.78 -17.04 3.88
C PHE A 126 -0.65 -16.48 2.46
N PRO A 127 -1.04 -17.26 1.43
CA PRO A 127 -0.92 -16.85 0.04
C PRO A 127 -2.02 -15.83 -0.29
N VAL A 128 -1.72 -14.55 -0.11
CA VAL A 128 -2.56 -13.49 -0.66
C VAL A 128 -2.27 -13.37 -2.14
N LYS A 129 -3.32 -13.24 -2.95
CA LYS A 129 -3.14 -12.70 -4.29
C LYS A 129 -2.68 -11.27 -4.08
N ALA A 130 -1.52 -10.91 -4.63
CA ALA A 130 -1.01 -9.55 -4.54
C ALA A 130 -2.17 -8.57 -4.76
N ASP A 131 -2.33 -7.60 -3.85
CA ASP A 131 -3.21 -6.47 -4.14
C ASP A 131 -2.86 -5.99 -5.55
N LYS A 132 -3.87 -5.70 -6.39
CA LYS A 132 -3.63 -5.02 -7.67
C LYS A 132 -2.65 -3.90 -7.36
N GLU A 133 -1.43 -3.99 -7.90
CA GLU A 133 -0.34 -3.08 -7.61
C GLU A 133 -0.86 -1.65 -7.60
N VAL A 134 -0.46 -0.87 -6.61
CA VAL A 134 -0.77 0.56 -6.60
C VAL A 134 0.01 1.16 -7.77
N LYS A 135 -0.61 1.16 -8.94
CA LYS A 135 0.00 1.71 -10.13
C LYS A 135 0.03 3.22 -9.98
N LYS A 136 1.24 3.79 -9.98
CA LYS A 136 1.45 5.23 -10.06
C LYS A 136 0.91 5.71 -11.39
N ARG A 137 -0.03 6.66 -11.34
CA ARG A 137 -0.52 7.33 -12.55
C ARG A 137 0.47 8.42 -12.94
N VAL A 138 0.96 8.35 -14.17
CA VAL A 138 1.97 9.25 -14.74
C VAL A 138 1.37 9.90 -15.97
N GLU A 139 1.56 11.22 -16.09
CA GLU A 139 1.22 11.97 -17.29
C GLU A 139 2.51 12.42 -17.96
N LEU A 140 2.68 12.06 -19.23
CA LEU A 140 3.81 12.45 -20.08
C LEU A 140 3.35 13.51 -21.07
N LYS A 141 4.13 14.58 -21.22
CA LYS A 141 3.91 15.58 -22.26
C LYS A 141 4.61 15.14 -23.54
N LEU A 142 3.86 14.95 -24.61
CA LEU A 142 4.34 14.45 -25.89
C LEU A 142 4.59 15.58 -26.90
N GLN A 143 5.54 15.37 -27.81
CA GLN A 143 5.78 16.23 -28.97
C GLN A 143 6.16 15.40 -30.20
N GLY A 144 5.81 15.91 -31.39
CA GLY A 144 6.13 15.29 -32.68
C GLY A 144 5.05 14.38 -33.26
N LEU A 145 3.94 14.16 -32.54
CA LEU A 145 2.80 13.40 -33.06
C LEU A 145 1.90 14.33 -33.88
N THR A 146 1.56 13.92 -35.10
CA THR A 146 0.71 14.72 -36.02
C THR A 146 -0.50 13.97 -36.55
N CYS A 147 -0.58 12.66 -36.31
CA CYS A 147 -1.70 11.83 -36.76
C CYS A 147 -1.99 10.68 -35.78
N MET A 148 -3.11 9.98 -35.99
CA MET A 148 -3.51 8.83 -35.19
C MET A 148 -2.55 7.64 -35.32
N GLY A 149 -1.79 7.54 -36.42
CA GLY A 149 -0.72 6.55 -36.55
C GLY A 149 0.41 6.76 -35.55
N CYS A 150 0.81 8.01 -35.31
CA CYS A 150 1.80 8.37 -34.30
C CYS A 150 1.31 8.05 -32.89
N VAL A 151 0.02 8.30 -32.61
CA VAL A 151 -0.64 7.95 -31.34
C VAL A 151 -0.55 6.45 -31.09
N SER A 152 -0.84 5.63 -32.10
CA SER A 152 -0.74 4.17 -31.98
C SER A 152 0.70 3.68 -31.75
N ALA A 153 1.68 4.29 -32.44
CA ALA A 153 3.09 3.94 -32.25
C ALA A 153 3.57 4.26 -30.82
N VAL A 154 3.24 5.44 -30.29
CA VAL A 154 3.57 5.82 -28.91
C VAL A 154 2.86 4.94 -27.89
N LYS A 155 1.59 4.60 -28.12
CA LYS A 155 0.86 3.67 -27.27
C LYS A 155 1.57 2.32 -27.17
N ALA A 156 1.96 1.73 -28.31
CA ALA A 156 2.66 0.45 -28.34
C ALA A 156 4.00 0.53 -27.59
N ALA A 157 4.79 1.58 -27.81
CA ALA A 157 6.08 1.77 -27.14
C ALA A 157 5.93 1.88 -25.60
N LEU A 158 4.90 2.58 -25.13
CA LEU A 158 4.62 2.70 -23.68
C LEU A 158 4.16 1.36 -23.08
N GLU A 159 3.36 0.58 -23.81
CA GLU A 159 2.94 -0.76 -23.37
C GLU A 159 4.11 -1.75 -23.32
N GLU A 160 5.00 -1.72 -24.32
CA GLU A 160 6.24 -2.52 -24.34
C GLU A 160 7.21 -2.12 -23.21
N ALA A 161 7.24 -0.85 -22.83
CA ALA A 161 7.99 -0.36 -21.67
C ALA A 161 7.37 -0.77 -20.31
N GLY A 162 6.29 -1.56 -20.32
CA GLY A 162 5.64 -2.09 -19.14
C GLY A 162 4.56 -1.19 -18.54
N ALA A 163 4.19 -0.10 -19.21
CA ALA A 163 3.13 0.78 -18.74
C ALA A 163 1.75 0.29 -19.17
N ARG A 164 0.76 0.44 -18.29
CA ARG A 164 -0.64 0.31 -18.67
C ARG A 164 -1.13 1.64 -19.22
N VAL A 165 -1.36 1.72 -20.51
CA VAL A 165 -1.84 2.95 -21.15
C VAL A 165 -3.31 3.19 -20.84
N ILE A 166 -3.63 4.38 -20.32
CA ILE A 166 -4.99 4.84 -20.04
C ILE A 166 -5.51 5.70 -21.19
N GLU A 167 -4.68 6.63 -21.67
CA GLU A 167 -5.01 7.57 -22.75
C GLU A 167 -3.73 7.98 -23.47
N VAL A 168 -3.78 8.13 -24.80
CA VAL A 168 -2.74 8.77 -25.60
C VAL A 168 -3.41 9.71 -26.60
N GLY A 169 -2.98 10.96 -26.62
CA GLY A 169 -3.34 11.97 -27.60
C GLY A 169 -2.10 12.53 -28.29
N LEU A 170 -2.26 13.62 -29.05
CA LEU A 170 -1.15 14.24 -29.78
C LEU A 170 -0.14 14.95 -28.86
N GLU A 171 -0.60 15.46 -27.71
CA GLU A 171 0.21 16.30 -26.81
C GLU A 171 0.51 15.65 -25.46
N ARG A 172 -0.17 14.55 -25.13
CA ARG A 172 0.00 13.89 -23.83
C ARG A 172 -0.34 12.41 -23.86
N ALA A 173 0.26 11.66 -22.93
CA ALA A 173 -0.13 10.30 -22.59
C ALA A 173 -0.34 10.18 -21.08
N VAL A 174 -1.37 9.43 -20.69
CA VAL A 174 -1.64 9.08 -19.30
C VAL A 174 -1.48 7.58 -19.17
N VAL A 175 -0.59 7.16 -18.26
CA VAL A 175 -0.26 5.75 -18.05
C VAL A 175 -0.25 5.39 -16.57
N GLU A 176 -0.40 4.11 -16.29
CA GLU A 176 -0.28 3.50 -14.97
C GLU A 176 0.97 2.60 -14.94
N VAL A 177 1.88 2.84 -14.01
CA VAL A 177 3.14 2.08 -13.85
C VAL A 177 3.33 1.60 -12.43
N ASP A 178 4.09 0.53 -12.23
CA ASP A 178 4.31 -0.05 -10.91
C ASP A 178 5.19 0.87 -10.02
N GLU A 179 5.13 0.70 -8.69
CA GLU A 179 5.69 1.63 -7.68
C GLU A 179 7.25 1.72 -7.68
N GLY A 180 7.93 1.10 -8.63
CA GLY A 180 9.38 1.18 -8.86
C GLY A 180 9.78 1.46 -10.32
N ALA A 181 8.82 1.73 -11.19
CA ALA A 181 9.11 2.01 -12.60
C ALA A 181 9.88 3.34 -12.76
N GLU A 182 10.98 3.29 -13.48
CA GLU A 182 11.77 4.48 -13.82
C GLU A 182 11.04 5.31 -14.86
N LEU A 183 10.69 6.56 -14.54
CA LEU A 183 10.05 7.48 -15.50
C LEU A 183 10.90 7.65 -16.78
N GLU A 184 12.22 7.58 -16.65
CA GLU A 184 13.18 7.65 -17.76
C GLU A 184 13.00 6.50 -18.77
N SER A 185 12.56 5.31 -18.35
CA SER A 185 12.33 4.20 -19.29
C SER A 185 11.16 4.49 -20.23
N LEU A 186 10.10 5.14 -19.71
CA LEU A 186 8.95 5.57 -20.50
C LEU A 186 9.34 6.67 -21.48
N VAL A 187 10.12 7.66 -21.01
CA VAL A 187 10.61 8.76 -21.86
C VAL A 187 11.52 8.22 -22.98
N ARG A 188 12.38 7.25 -22.67
CA ARG A 188 13.24 6.58 -23.65
C ARG A 188 12.42 5.81 -24.68
N ALA A 189 11.41 5.05 -24.25
CA ALA A 189 10.56 4.29 -25.18
C ALA A 189 9.86 5.21 -26.20
N VAL A 190 9.38 6.39 -25.76
CA VAL A 190 8.80 7.39 -26.68
C VAL A 190 9.85 7.96 -27.63
N LYS A 191 11.08 8.19 -27.17
CA LYS A 191 12.21 8.64 -28.01
C LYS A 191 12.63 7.61 -29.05
N ASP A 192 12.70 6.34 -28.67
CA ASP A 192 13.06 5.25 -29.57
C ASP A 192 11.98 5.04 -30.65
N ALA A 193 10.72 5.38 -30.34
CA ALA A 193 9.63 5.45 -31.33
C ALA A 193 9.69 6.69 -32.25
N GLY A 194 10.64 7.60 -32.05
CA GLY A 194 10.86 8.79 -32.88
C GLY A 194 10.16 10.07 -32.39
N TYR A 195 9.68 10.09 -31.14
CA TYR A 195 8.92 11.22 -30.56
C TYR A 195 9.60 11.77 -29.31
N SER A 196 9.11 12.87 -28.75
CA SER A 196 9.67 13.43 -27.49
C SER A 196 8.66 13.35 -26.35
N ALA A 197 9.14 13.02 -25.15
CA ALA A 197 8.36 12.98 -23.91
C ALA A 197 9.12 13.61 -22.73
N LYS A 198 8.38 14.14 -21.76
CA LYS A 198 8.87 14.59 -20.44
C LYS A 198 7.78 14.51 -19.38
#